data_AF-A0A9E2IKL6-F1
#
_entry.id   AF-A0A9E2IKL6-F1
#
_cell.length_a   1.000
_cell.length_b   1.000
_cell.length_c   1.000
_cell.angle_alpha   90.00
_cell.angle_beta   90.00
_cell.angle_gamma   90.00
#
_symmetry.space_group_name_H-M   'P 1'
#
loop_
_entity.id
_entity.type
_entity.pdbx_description
1 polymer ?
#
loop_
_entity_poly.entity_id
_entity_poly.type
_entity_poly.pdbx_seq_one_letter_code
_entity_poly.pdbx_strand_id
1 'polypeptide(L)'
;MTRILLLFIVAATTVCSLSAAAIVHLKTGMDVRGSIVEKQADYIVINFYGVTLRYWYNEIDRIEEKIGESGGNDKTKETSGTFKKASARLIAQGDYTTAIKILTELEATGSHTSEVHNDLAIAYACSGDLSSAVSQLKEALTLESGDAETEIIRYNLAYVYTLANRIDDARREYDKLKSDNLRILLKRVRMTRENGMGANMI
;
A
#
# COMPACT_ATOMS: atom_id res chain seq x y z
N MET A 1 -45.95 25.01 19.57
CA MET A 1 -45.68 23.65 20.04
C MET A 1 -44.46 23.11 19.28
N THR A 2 -43.35 23.04 20.01
CA THR A 2 -42.19 22.13 19.91
C THR A 2 -41.69 21.61 18.55
N ARG A 3 -40.50 22.09 18.18
CA ARG A 3 -39.56 21.53 17.19
C ARG A 3 -39.11 20.12 17.62
N ILE A 4 -39.12 19.14 16.72
CA ILE A 4 -38.34 17.90 16.87
C ILE A 4 -37.13 18.02 15.94
N LEU A 5 -36.01 18.38 16.55
CA LEU A 5 -34.66 18.38 15.99
C LEU A 5 -34.18 16.92 15.99
N LEU A 6 -34.23 16.24 14.84
CA LEU A 6 -33.56 14.95 14.68
C LEU A 6 -32.05 15.21 14.60
N LEU A 7 -31.40 15.19 15.76
CA LEU A 7 -29.96 15.05 15.90
C LEU A 7 -29.58 13.65 15.38
N PHE A 8 -29.08 13.55 14.14
CA PHE A 8 -28.26 12.41 13.76
C PHE A 8 -26.91 12.57 14.43
N ILE A 9 -26.82 12.08 15.66
CA ILE A 9 -25.55 11.76 16.31
C ILE A 9 -24.99 10.56 15.54
N VAL A 10 -24.22 10.82 14.48
CA VAL A 10 -23.29 9.81 13.98
C VAL A 10 -22.23 9.72 15.05
N ALA A 11 -22.35 8.66 15.86
CA ALA A 11 -21.39 8.31 16.88
C ALA A 11 -19.99 8.38 16.27
N ALA A 12 -19.14 9.22 16.86
CA ALA A 12 -17.71 9.08 16.71
C ALA A 12 -17.35 7.72 17.30
N THR A 13 -17.39 6.67 16.48
CA THR A 13 -16.77 5.41 16.83
C THR A 13 -15.30 5.72 16.96
N THR A 14 -14.81 5.70 18.19
CA THR A 14 -13.40 5.57 18.45
C THR A 14 -12.95 4.33 17.70
N VAL A 15 -12.34 4.51 16.53
CA VAL A 15 -11.66 3.45 15.81
C VAL A 15 -10.50 3.08 16.71
N CYS A 16 -10.70 2.03 17.52
CA CYS A 16 -9.59 1.33 18.12
C CYS A 16 -8.76 0.86 16.93
N SER A 17 -7.61 1.50 16.72
CA SER A 17 -6.65 1.08 15.71
C SER A 17 -6.09 -0.27 16.16
N LEU A 18 -6.85 -1.34 15.93
CA LEU A 18 -6.30 -2.69 15.98
C LEU A 18 -5.23 -2.70 14.89
N SER A 19 -3.98 -2.86 15.28
CA SER A 19 -2.90 -3.31 14.41
C SER A 19 -2.51 -4.69 14.92
N ALA A 20 -3.33 -5.69 14.62
CA ALA A 20 -3.03 -7.08 14.97
C ALA A 20 -2.44 -7.77 13.74
N ALA A 21 -1.28 -8.39 13.90
CA ALA A 21 -0.75 -9.27 12.88
C ALA A 21 -1.75 -10.42 12.64
N ALA A 22 -2.09 -10.67 11.39
CA ALA A 22 -3.09 -11.65 11.02
C ALA A 22 -2.67 -12.43 9.77
N ILE A 23 -3.13 -13.68 9.71
CA ILE A 23 -3.16 -14.48 8.50
C ILE A 23 -4.64 -14.65 8.12
N VAL A 24 -5.02 -14.10 6.97
CA VAL A 24 -6.37 -14.26 6.41
C VAL A 24 -6.32 -15.33 5.34
N HIS A 25 -6.99 -16.44 5.60
CA HIS A 25 -7.12 -17.53 4.64
C HIS A 25 -8.33 -17.23 3.75
N LEU A 26 -8.09 -17.10 2.45
CA LEU A 26 -9.14 -16.88 1.46
C LEU A 26 -9.73 -18.21 1.01
N LYS A 27 -11.02 -18.22 0.62
CA LYS A 27 -11.69 -19.39 0.04
C LYS A 27 -11.03 -19.91 -1.23
N THR A 28 -10.18 -19.11 -1.86
CA THR A 28 -9.36 -19.50 -3.01
C THR A 28 -8.16 -20.38 -2.62
N GLY A 29 -7.91 -20.61 -1.32
CA GLY A 29 -6.73 -21.29 -0.80
C GLY A 29 -5.47 -20.42 -0.73
N MET A 30 -5.63 -19.09 -0.81
CA MET A 30 -4.50 -18.15 -0.71
C MET A 30 -4.45 -17.54 0.69
N ASP A 31 -3.25 -17.33 1.21
CA ASP A 31 -3.03 -16.72 2.52
C ASP A 31 -2.62 -15.25 2.35
N VAL A 32 -3.28 -14.36 3.09
CA VAL A 32 -2.89 -12.95 3.22
C VAL A 32 -2.27 -12.73 4.58
N ARG A 33 -0.99 -12.38 4.63
CA ARG A 33 -0.27 -12.06 5.86
C ARG A 33 -0.09 -10.55 6.00
N GLY A 34 -0.53 -9.96 7.10
CA GLY A 34 -0.36 -8.51 7.33
C GLY A 34 -0.92 -8.08 8.67
N SER A 35 -1.08 -6.78 8.86
CA SER A 35 -1.78 -6.20 10.00
C SER A 35 -3.21 -5.84 9.60
N ILE A 36 -4.21 -6.33 10.32
CA ILE A 36 -5.56 -5.78 10.20
C ILE A 36 -5.47 -4.34 10.68
N VAL A 37 -5.95 -3.38 9.89
CA VAL A 37 -5.96 -1.94 10.23
C VAL A 37 -7.38 -1.38 10.35
N GLU A 38 -8.37 -2.06 9.76
CA GLU A 38 -9.78 -1.72 9.86
C GLU A 38 -10.62 -3.01 9.86
N LYS A 39 -11.65 -3.04 10.70
CA LYS A 39 -12.72 -4.06 10.67
C LYS A 39 -14.05 -3.34 10.59
N GLN A 40 -14.87 -3.69 9.60
CA GLN A 40 -16.27 -3.29 9.49
C GLN A 40 -17.18 -4.51 9.52
N ALA A 41 -18.49 -4.31 9.40
CA ALA A 41 -19.45 -5.42 9.37
C ALA A 41 -19.22 -6.38 8.19
N ASP A 42 -18.86 -5.85 7.02
CA ASP A 42 -18.83 -6.64 5.76
C ASP A 42 -17.42 -6.90 5.22
N TYR A 43 -16.41 -6.19 5.75
CA TYR A 43 -15.04 -6.28 5.26
C TYR A 43 -14.00 -6.03 6.35
N ILE A 44 -12.78 -6.46 6.05
CA ILE A 44 -11.58 -6.06 6.77
C ILE A 44 -10.60 -5.38 5.81
N VAL A 45 -9.71 -4.58 6.37
CA VAL A 45 -8.60 -3.98 5.63
C VAL A 45 -7.31 -4.51 6.22
N ILE A 46 -6.49 -5.15 5.37
CA ILE A 46 -5.17 -5.63 5.73
C ILE A 46 -4.13 -4.69 5.15
N ASN A 47 -3.24 -4.18 5.99
CA ASN A 47 -1.98 -3.61 5.57
C ASN A 47 -0.91 -4.70 5.55
N PHE A 48 -0.30 -4.94 4.40
CA PHE A 48 0.89 -5.77 4.31
C PHE A 48 1.96 -4.98 3.56
N TYR A 49 3.15 -4.90 4.14
CA TYR A 49 4.28 -4.22 3.50
C TYR A 49 3.98 -2.78 3.04
N GLY A 50 3.10 -2.05 3.75
CA GLY A 50 2.70 -0.68 3.39
C GLY A 50 1.54 -0.59 2.38
N VAL A 51 1.13 -1.71 1.78
CA VAL A 51 -0.02 -1.80 0.86
C VAL A 51 -1.26 -2.14 1.66
N THR A 52 -2.32 -1.38 1.45
CA THR A 52 -3.59 -1.55 2.18
C THR A 52 -4.63 -2.12 1.22
N LEU A 53 -5.19 -3.30 1.54
CA LEU A 53 -6.22 -3.94 0.74
C LEU A 53 -7.45 -4.31 1.56
N ARG A 54 -8.61 -4.05 0.95
CA ARG A 54 -9.91 -4.48 1.43
C ARG A 54 -10.19 -5.94 1.03
N TYR A 55 -10.75 -6.69 1.96
CA TYR A 55 -11.22 -8.07 1.77
C TYR A 55 -12.61 -8.21 2.36
N TRP A 56 -13.55 -8.69 1.56
CA TRP A 56 -14.93 -8.91 2.02
C TRP A 56 -15.02 -10.24 2.78
N TYR A 57 -15.83 -10.30 3.83
CA TYR A 57 -15.97 -11.52 4.63
C TYR A 57 -16.47 -12.73 3.82
N ASN A 58 -17.22 -12.49 2.75
CA ASN A 58 -17.68 -13.57 1.86
C ASN A 58 -16.55 -14.22 1.04
N GLU A 59 -15.39 -13.57 0.88
CA GLU A 59 -14.18 -14.09 0.23
C GLU A 59 -13.26 -14.83 1.20
N ILE A 60 -13.45 -14.61 2.50
CA ILE A 60 -12.60 -15.11 3.58
C ILE A 60 -13.13 -16.46 4.08
N ASP A 61 -12.22 -17.42 4.23
CA ASP A 61 -12.49 -18.72 4.86
C ASP A 61 -12.32 -18.62 6.38
N ARG A 62 -11.15 -18.15 6.84
CA ARG A 62 -10.86 -17.91 8.26
C ARG A 62 -9.81 -16.83 8.47
N ILE A 63 -9.74 -16.28 9.68
CA ILE A 63 -8.75 -15.29 10.10
C ILE A 63 -8.02 -15.82 11.34
N GLU A 64 -6.70 -15.81 11.29
CA GLU A 64 -5.82 -16.16 12.41
C GLU A 64 -5.11 -14.89 12.91
N GLU A 65 -5.60 -14.31 14.02
CA GLU A 65 -4.99 -13.12 14.65
C GLU A 65 -3.91 -13.55 15.64
N LYS A 66 -2.68 -13.08 15.44
CA LYS A 66 -1.59 -13.22 16.41
C LYS A 66 -1.52 -11.95 17.25
N ILE A 67 -1.75 -12.10 18.55
CA ILE A 67 -1.51 -11.03 19.53
C ILE A 67 0.00 -11.02 19.80
N GLY A 68 0.76 -10.18 19.10
CA GLY A 68 2.21 -10.11 19.23
C GLY A 68 2.85 -9.00 18.41
N GLU A 69 3.82 -8.32 19.04
CA GLU A 69 4.38 -7.02 18.72
C GLU A 69 4.97 -6.86 17.30
N SER A 70 4.72 -5.69 16.72
CA SER A 70 5.40 -5.15 15.55
C SER A 70 6.88 -4.91 15.87
N GLY A 71 7.70 -5.95 15.75
CA GLY A 71 9.16 -5.88 15.91
C GLY A 71 9.87 -5.42 14.63
N GLY A 72 10.73 -4.41 14.76
CA GLY A 72 11.66 -3.99 13.70
C GLY A 72 12.32 -2.65 13.96
N ASN A 73 13.01 -2.53 15.09
CA ASN A 73 13.82 -1.38 15.48
C ASN A 73 15.20 -1.51 14.83
N ASP A 74 15.58 -0.58 13.94
CA ASP A 74 16.97 -0.42 13.49
C ASP A 74 17.33 1.07 13.44
N LYS A 75 18.52 1.40 13.97
CA LYS A 75 18.93 2.74 14.44
C LYS A 75 19.54 3.62 13.35
N THR A 76 19.43 3.23 12.07
CA THR A 76 19.79 4.08 10.91
C THR A 76 18.61 4.96 10.44
N LYS A 77 17.45 4.86 11.11
CA LYS A 77 16.15 5.44 10.74
C LYS A 77 15.86 6.89 11.18
N GLU A 78 16.68 7.59 11.94
CA GLU A 78 16.22 8.89 12.49
C GLU A 78 16.01 9.96 11.40
N THR A 79 16.89 10.00 10.41
CA THR A 79 16.75 10.94 9.27
C THR A 79 15.74 10.43 8.26
N SER A 80 15.92 9.21 7.72
CA SER A 80 14.99 8.57 6.77
C SER A 80 13.57 8.44 7.35
N GLY A 81 13.44 8.07 8.62
CA GLY A 81 12.14 7.91 9.29
C GLY A 81 11.40 9.20 9.55
N THR A 82 12.11 10.33 9.74
CA THR A 82 11.47 11.65 9.84
C THR A 82 10.94 12.10 8.47
N PHE A 83 11.76 11.97 7.43
CA PHE A 83 11.37 12.29 6.06
C PHE A 83 10.24 11.38 5.55
N LYS A 84 10.29 10.08 5.84
CA LYS A 84 9.25 9.11 5.51
C LYS A 84 7.91 9.44 6.18
N LYS A 85 7.91 9.81 7.46
CA LYS A 85 6.69 10.25 8.15
C LYS A 85 6.15 11.55 7.56
N ALA A 86 7.04 12.48 7.21
CA ALA A 86 6.65 13.75 6.60
C ALA A 86 6.07 13.56 5.19
N SER A 87 6.75 12.81 4.32
CA SER A 87 6.28 12.50 2.96
C SER A 87 4.98 11.72 3.00
N ALA A 88 4.84 10.70 3.85
CA ALA A 88 3.59 9.96 4.03
C ALA A 88 2.44 10.86 4.47
N ARG A 89 2.69 11.80 5.39
CA ARG A 89 1.69 12.77 5.83
C ARG A 89 1.28 13.72 4.71
N LEU A 90 2.24 14.23 3.94
CA LEU A 90 1.99 15.13 2.82
C LEU A 90 1.21 14.42 1.69
N ILE A 91 1.57 13.18 1.38
CA ILE A 91 0.83 12.32 0.45
C ILE A 91 -0.61 12.11 0.94
N ALA A 92 -0.81 11.81 2.23
CA ALA A 92 -2.15 11.67 2.81
C ALA A 92 -2.97 12.97 2.78
N GLN A 93 -2.30 14.12 2.79
CA GLN A 93 -2.91 15.45 2.68
C GLN A 93 -3.12 15.89 1.22
N GLY A 94 -2.63 15.12 0.24
CA GLY A 94 -2.68 15.46 -1.18
C GLY A 94 -1.60 16.45 -1.63
N ASP A 95 -0.67 16.85 -0.75
CA ASP A 95 0.44 17.74 -1.07
C ASP A 95 1.62 16.96 -1.65
N TYR A 96 1.41 16.41 -2.85
CA TYR A 96 2.41 15.60 -3.53
C TYR A 96 3.61 16.43 -3.97
N THR A 97 3.41 17.71 -4.31
CA THR A 97 4.50 18.60 -4.73
C THR A 97 5.51 18.81 -3.62
N THR A 98 5.05 19.09 -2.39
CA THR A 98 5.96 19.24 -1.25
C THR A 98 6.60 17.90 -0.88
N ALA A 99 5.86 16.79 -0.96
CA ALA A 99 6.41 15.45 -0.71
C ALA A 99 7.57 15.12 -1.67
N ILE A 100 7.38 15.34 -2.98
CA ILE A 100 8.41 15.13 -4.00
C ILE A 100 9.63 16.00 -3.70
N LYS A 101 9.43 17.30 -3.45
CA LYS A 101 10.53 18.23 -3.17
C LYS A 101 11.41 17.75 -2.01
N ILE A 102 10.78 17.38 -0.89
CA ILE A 102 11.48 16.92 0.31
C ILE A 102 12.27 15.64 0.03
N LEU A 103 11.67 14.68 -0.69
CA LEU A 103 12.33 13.42 -1.00
C LEU A 103 13.48 13.58 -2.00
N THR A 104 13.37 14.51 -2.96
CA THR A 104 14.48 14.84 -3.87
C THR A 104 15.61 15.57 -3.15
N GLU A 105 15.29 16.45 -2.19
CA GLU A 105 16.31 17.07 -1.33
C GLU A 105 17.03 16.00 -0.48
N LEU A 106 16.29 15.02 0.05
CA LEU A 106 16.87 13.90 0.79
C LEU A 106 17.83 13.07 -0.08
N GLU A 107 17.43 12.74 -1.32
CA GLU A 107 18.29 12.07 -2.31
C GLU A 107 19.57 12.88 -2.56
N ALA A 108 19.44 14.19 -2.80
CA ALA A 108 20.56 15.09 -3.05
C ALA A 108 21.54 15.21 -1.87
N THR A 109 21.08 15.01 -0.64
CA THR A 109 21.93 14.98 0.57
C THR A 109 22.66 13.65 0.79
N GLY A 110 22.52 12.68 -0.13
CA GLY A 110 23.29 11.43 -0.14
C GLY A 110 22.53 10.18 0.31
N SER A 111 21.23 10.28 0.57
CA SER A 111 20.39 9.12 0.88
C SER A 111 19.88 8.46 -0.41
N HIS A 112 20.78 7.81 -1.14
CA HIS A 112 20.48 7.11 -2.39
C HIS A 112 20.14 5.63 -2.12
N THR A 113 18.93 5.39 -1.61
CA THR A 113 18.45 4.05 -1.23
C THR A 113 17.20 3.66 -2.01
N SER A 114 16.98 2.34 -2.16
CA SER A 114 15.77 1.78 -2.75
C SER A 114 14.49 2.31 -2.11
N GLU A 115 14.51 2.52 -0.79
CA GLU A 115 13.39 3.08 -0.02
C GLU A 115 13.05 4.53 -0.47
N VAL A 116 14.05 5.40 -0.64
CA VAL A 116 13.83 6.80 -1.05
C VAL A 116 13.26 6.86 -2.46
N HIS A 117 13.80 6.06 -3.38
CA HIS A 117 13.27 5.97 -4.75
C HIS A 117 11.85 5.40 -4.78
N ASN A 118 11.55 4.43 -3.93
CA ASN A 118 10.19 3.91 -3.79
C ASN A 118 9.21 4.98 -3.29
N ASP A 119 9.57 5.75 -2.27
CA ASP A 119 8.73 6.81 -1.72
C ASP A 119 8.53 7.96 -2.73
N LEU A 120 9.59 8.33 -3.49
CA LEU A 120 9.49 9.28 -4.60
C LEU A 120 8.48 8.80 -5.64
N ALA A 121 8.55 7.52 -6.01
CA ALA A 121 7.64 6.95 -6.98
C ALA A 121 6.18 7.00 -6.55
N ILE A 122 5.90 6.72 -5.27
CA ILE A 122 4.55 6.84 -4.72
C ILE A 122 4.06 8.29 -4.85
N ALA A 123 4.88 9.27 -4.46
CA ALA A 123 4.52 10.68 -4.55
C ALA A 123 4.26 11.12 -6.01
N TYR A 124 5.11 10.71 -6.95
CA TYR A 124 4.89 10.94 -8.38
C TYR A 124 3.61 10.28 -8.89
N ALA A 125 3.35 9.02 -8.51
CA ALA A 125 2.15 8.31 -8.92
C ALA A 125 0.87 9.00 -8.43
N CYS A 126 0.85 9.44 -7.17
CA CYS A 126 -0.27 10.19 -6.62
C CYS A 126 -0.45 11.57 -7.27
N SER A 127 0.63 12.21 -7.71
CA SER A 127 0.55 13.46 -8.49
C SER A 127 0.10 13.28 -9.95
N GLY A 128 0.00 12.02 -10.42
CA GLY A 128 -0.35 11.68 -11.80
C GLY A 128 0.84 11.59 -12.76
N ASP A 129 2.07 11.91 -12.32
CA ASP A 129 3.27 11.71 -13.12
C ASP A 129 3.74 10.25 -13.07
N LEU A 130 3.01 9.40 -13.77
CA LEU A 130 3.26 7.97 -13.83
C LEU A 130 4.61 7.63 -14.51
N SER A 131 5.10 8.50 -15.40
CA SER A 131 6.38 8.30 -16.09
C SER A 131 7.55 8.43 -15.12
N SER A 132 7.55 9.49 -14.30
CA SER A 132 8.55 9.67 -13.24
C SER A 132 8.46 8.57 -12.20
N ALA A 133 7.24 8.15 -11.81
CA ALA A 133 7.05 7.04 -10.88
C ALA A 133 7.68 5.73 -11.37
N VAL A 134 7.49 5.38 -12.66
CA VAL A 134 8.14 4.21 -13.27
C VAL A 134 9.66 4.33 -13.24
N SER A 135 10.21 5.50 -13.55
CA SER A 135 11.66 5.72 -13.54
C SER A 135 12.25 5.47 -12.15
N GLN A 136 11.63 6.05 -11.13
CA GLN A 136 12.06 5.93 -9.74
C GLN A 136 12.01 4.47 -9.24
N LEU A 137 10.95 3.72 -9.56
CA LEU A 137 10.84 2.31 -9.18
C LEU A 137 11.86 1.41 -9.90
N LYS A 138 12.23 1.75 -11.15
CA LYS A 138 13.29 1.02 -11.84
C LYS A 138 14.65 1.27 -11.19
N GLU A 139 14.93 2.50 -10.78
CA GLU A 139 16.15 2.82 -10.01
C GLU A 139 16.13 2.11 -8.66
N ALA A 140 14.99 2.08 -7.96
CA ALA A 140 14.89 1.33 -6.71
C ALA A 140 15.22 -0.16 -6.86
N LEU A 141 14.98 -0.76 -8.04
CA LEU A 141 15.32 -2.16 -8.35
C LEU A 141 16.80 -2.38 -8.74
N THR A 142 17.56 -1.33 -9.09
CA THR A 142 19.00 -1.44 -9.35
C THR A 142 19.82 -1.36 -8.06
N LEU A 143 19.24 -0.80 -7.00
CA LEU A 143 19.88 -0.64 -5.70
C LEU A 143 19.78 -1.92 -4.86
N GLU A 144 20.79 -2.15 -4.00
CA GLU A 144 20.80 -3.25 -3.06
C GLU A 144 19.61 -3.11 -2.09
N SER A 145 18.68 -4.06 -2.17
CA SER A 145 17.51 -4.15 -1.29
C SER A 145 17.29 -5.61 -0.88
N GLY A 146 16.69 -5.81 0.29
CA GLY A 146 16.35 -7.16 0.75
C GLY A 146 15.23 -7.77 -0.11
N ASP A 147 15.11 -9.10 -0.09
CA ASP A 147 14.08 -9.83 -0.88
C ASP A 147 12.67 -9.26 -0.68
N ALA A 148 12.29 -8.97 0.57
CA ALA A 148 10.99 -8.40 0.90
C ALA A 148 10.79 -6.99 0.33
N GLU A 149 11.84 -6.17 0.32
CA GLU A 149 11.78 -4.80 -0.21
C GLU A 149 11.72 -4.81 -1.74
N THR A 150 12.50 -5.68 -2.38
CA THR A 150 12.42 -5.91 -3.84
C THR A 150 11.00 -6.30 -4.25
N GLU A 151 10.31 -7.17 -3.49
CA GLU A 151 8.92 -7.54 -3.80
C GLU A 151 7.95 -6.35 -3.75
N ILE A 152 8.11 -5.45 -2.77
CA ILE A 152 7.30 -4.23 -2.64
C ILE A 152 7.52 -3.32 -3.85
N ILE A 153 8.78 -3.10 -4.22
CA ILE A 153 9.13 -2.23 -5.34
C ILE A 153 8.57 -2.80 -6.66
N ARG A 154 8.67 -4.11 -6.88
CA ARG A 154 8.05 -4.76 -8.05
C ARG A 154 6.54 -4.62 -8.06
N TYR A 155 5.89 -4.76 -6.90
CA TYR A 155 4.45 -4.53 -6.78
C TYR A 155 4.07 -3.09 -7.16
N ASN A 156 4.75 -2.10 -6.58
CA ASN A 156 4.50 -0.70 -6.86
C ASN A 156 4.74 -0.39 -8.35
N LEU A 157 5.75 -0.99 -8.97
CA LEU A 157 6.01 -0.85 -10.40
C LEU A 157 4.88 -1.45 -11.24
N ALA A 158 4.41 -2.64 -10.87
CA ALA A 158 3.28 -3.29 -11.53
C ALA A 158 1.98 -2.46 -11.39
N TYR A 159 1.77 -1.86 -10.21
CA TYR A 159 0.62 -1.01 -9.95
C TYR A 159 0.67 0.29 -10.75
N VAL A 160 1.81 0.99 -10.77
CA VAL A 160 1.99 2.19 -11.60
C VAL A 160 1.82 1.87 -13.09
N TYR A 161 2.32 0.73 -13.57
CA TYR A 161 2.03 0.29 -14.94
C TYR A 161 0.54 0.07 -15.20
N THR A 162 -0.20 -0.44 -14.21
CA THR A 162 -1.65 -0.60 -14.31
C THR A 162 -2.36 0.76 -14.43
N LEU A 163 -1.98 1.74 -13.60
CA LEU A 163 -2.49 3.11 -13.68
C LEU A 163 -2.17 3.76 -15.04
N ALA A 164 -1.00 3.47 -15.60
CA ALA A 164 -0.57 3.97 -16.91
C ALA A 164 -1.17 3.19 -18.09
N ASN A 165 -2.11 2.27 -17.84
CA ASN A 165 -2.70 1.37 -18.83
C ASN A 165 -1.67 0.52 -19.61
N ARG A 166 -0.48 0.29 -19.03
CA ARG A 166 0.60 -0.56 -19.57
C ARG A 166 0.46 -1.98 -19.04
N ILE A 167 -0.64 -2.63 -19.40
CA ILE A 167 -1.10 -3.88 -18.78
C ILE A 167 -0.12 -5.04 -18.96
N ASP A 168 0.53 -5.15 -20.11
CA ASP A 168 1.52 -6.21 -20.35
C ASP A 168 2.79 -6.05 -19.51
N ASP A 169 3.17 -4.80 -19.19
CA ASP A 169 4.32 -4.52 -18.32
C ASP A 169 3.98 -4.79 -16.87
N ALA A 170 2.78 -4.38 -16.44
CA ALA A 170 2.23 -4.70 -15.13
C ALA A 170 2.23 -6.22 -14.89
N ARG A 171 1.74 -7.01 -15.85
CA ARG A 171 1.73 -8.47 -15.77
C ARG A 171 3.12 -9.04 -15.52
N ARG A 172 4.12 -8.59 -16.30
CA ARG A 172 5.49 -9.11 -16.17
C ARG A 172 6.11 -8.85 -14.80
N GLU A 173 5.78 -7.73 -14.17
CA GLU A 173 6.25 -7.46 -12.81
C GLU A 173 5.45 -8.23 -11.75
N TYR A 174 4.13 -8.35 -11.92
CA TYR A 174 3.29 -9.19 -11.04
C TYR A 174 3.69 -10.68 -11.08
N ASP A 175 4.07 -11.21 -12.24
CA ASP A 175 4.50 -12.61 -12.40
C ASP A 175 5.80 -12.93 -11.66
N LYS A 176 6.59 -11.91 -11.30
CA LYS A 176 7.85 -12.06 -10.54
C LYS A 176 7.63 -12.08 -9.03
N LEU A 177 6.42 -11.78 -8.54
CA LEU A 177 6.12 -11.74 -7.12
C LEU A 177 6.00 -13.16 -6.56
N LYS A 178 6.72 -13.46 -5.47
CA LYS A 178 6.73 -14.81 -4.87
C LYS A 178 5.76 -14.90 -3.71
N SER A 179 5.46 -13.80 -3.03
CA SER A 179 4.47 -13.79 -1.95
C SER A 179 3.03 -13.97 -2.45
N ASP A 180 2.29 -14.86 -1.77
CA ASP A 180 0.88 -15.12 -2.06
C ASP A 180 0.01 -13.85 -1.92
N ASN A 181 0.34 -13.00 -0.94
CA ASN A 181 -0.25 -11.66 -0.76
C ASN A 181 -0.30 -10.86 -2.07
N LEU A 182 0.81 -10.88 -2.80
CA LEU A 182 1.00 -10.09 -4.01
C LEU A 182 0.49 -10.81 -5.27
N ARG A 183 0.42 -12.15 -5.26
CA ARG A 183 -0.27 -12.92 -6.31
C ARG A 183 -1.79 -12.72 -6.31
N ILE A 184 -2.39 -12.45 -5.14
CA ILE A 184 -3.82 -12.11 -5.06
C ILE A 184 -4.13 -10.85 -5.89
N LEU A 185 -3.23 -9.87 -5.87
CA LEU A 185 -3.35 -8.64 -6.65
C LEU A 185 -3.33 -8.89 -8.16
N LEU A 186 -2.44 -9.77 -8.64
CA LEU A 186 -2.42 -10.19 -10.05
C LEU A 186 -3.77 -10.75 -10.49
N LYS A 187 -4.41 -11.60 -9.65
CA LYS A 187 -5.74 -12.15 -9.95
C LYS A 187 -6.79 -11.05 -10.03
N ARG A 188 -6.75 -10.06 -9.14
CA ARG A 188 -7.67 -8.91 -9.17
C ARG A 188 -7.50 -8.09 -10.45
N VAL A 189 -6.26 -7.75 -10.83
CA VAL A 189 -5.96 -7.02 -12.08
C VAL A 189 -6.47 -7.78 -13.31
N ARG A 190 -6.33 -9.11 -13.35
CA ARG A 190 -6.87 -9.93 -14.42
C ARG A 190 -8.41 -9.85 -14.49
N MET A 191 -9.09 -9.93 -13.36
CA MET A 191 -10.56 -9.81 -13.29
C MET A 191 -11.06 -8.41 -13.66
N THR A 192 -10.34 -7.34 -13.32
CA THR A 192 -10.64 -5.96 -13.75
C THR A 192 -10.68 -5.83 -15.27
N ARG A 193 -9.74 -6.47 -15.97
CA ARG A 193 -9.69 -6.51 -17.45
C ARG A 193 -10.82 -7.36 -18.04
N GLU A 194 -11.15 -8.48 -17.41
CA GLU A 194 -12.19 -9.40 -17.89
C GLU A 194 -13.62 -8.85 -17.64
N ASN A 195 -13.80 -8.03 -16.60
CA ASN A 195 -15.13 -7.51 -16.18
C ASN A 195 -15.36 -6.02 -16.46
N GLY A 196 -14.39 -5.27 -17.01
CA GLY A 196 -14.54 -3.85 -17.36
C GLY A 196 -14.77 -2.89 -16.19
N MET A 197 -14.66 -3.35 -14.94
CA MET A 197 -14.77 -2.52 -13.75
C MET A 197 -13.41 -1.92 -13.44
N GLY A 198 -13.25 -0.62 -13.65
CA GLY A 198 -12.05 0.14 -13.27
C GLY A 198 -11.63 -0.14 -11.82
N ALA A 199 -10.32 -0.16 -11.60
CA ALA A 199 -9.69 -0.48 -10.33
C ALA A 199 -10.09 0.51 -9.22
N ASN A 200 -11.18 0.24 -8.51
CA ASN A 200 -11.37 0.77 -7.16
C ASN A 200 -10.71 -0.19 -6.17
N MET A 201 -9.37 -0.19 -6.19
CA MET A 201 -8.59 -0.53 -5.00
C MET A 201 -8.36 0.78 -4.25
N ILE A 202 -9.34 1.16 -3.44
CA ILE A 202 -9.23 2.22 -2.42
C ILE A 202 -9.56 1.59 -1.07
#